data_AF-A0A9E8D875-F1
#
_entry.id   AF-A0A9E8D875-F1
#
_cell.length_a   1.000
_cell.length_b   1.000
_cell.length_c   1.000
_cell.angle_alpha   90.00
_cell.angle_beta   90.00
_cell.angle_gamma   90.00
#
_symmetry.space_group_name_H-M   'P 1'
#
loop_
_entity.id
_entity.type
_entity.pdbx_description
1 polymer ?
#
loop_
_entity_poly.entity_id
_entity_poly.type
_entity_poly.pdbx_seq_one_letter_code
_entity_poly.pdbx_strand_id
1 'polypeptide(L)'
;MPVASRQQHSQRCPGPRPGAGRKPAPDQLKSYFGDATRIQLLETAGIAEARLLIVAIDDRDRAVSMVRHVKQLYPEVWVLARAFDRGHGYELLEAGADDVVSETYYSALELGSEALTAMGVHPQRARRMSQSFVASEKAHEDQLFNAWRNIEEGIHFSPRSGELFMKLDESLGHAMREDARRIEDEAPAWTPPRNSG
;
A
#
# COMPACT_ATOMS: atom_id res chain seq x y z
N MET A 1 -5.88 -13.01 -21.19
CA MET A 1 -5.60 -13.79 -19.95
C MET A 1 -6.49 -13.21 -18.86
N PRO A 2 -7.36 -14.00 -18.22
CA PRO A 2 -8.29 -13.46 -17.22
C PRO A 2 -7.51 -13.06 -15.98
N VAL A 3 -7.64 -11.79 -15.57
CA VAL A 3 -7.08 -11.28 -14.31
C VAL A 3 -7.90 -11.92 -13.19
N ALA A 4 -7.32 -12.90 -12.49
CA ALA A 4 -7.91 -13.47 -11.28
C ALA A 4 -8.21 -12.33 -10.30
N SER A 5 -9.38 -12.35 -9.65
CA SER A 5 -9.83 -11.26 -8.79
C SER A 5 -8.81 -10.99 -7.67
N ARG A 6 -8.20 -9.81 -7.72
CA ARG A 6 -7.15 -9.34 -6.78
C ARG A 6 -7.64 -9.15 -5.34
N GLN A 7 -8.94 -9.26 -5.10
CA GLN A 7 -9.61 -9.10 -3.80
C GLN A 7 -9.09 -10.04 -2.69
N GLN A 8 -8.29 -11.07 -2.99
CA GLN A 8 -7.80 -12.04 -1.99
C GLN A 8 -6.32 -11.93 -1.61
N HIS A 9 -5.50 -11.06 -2.22
CA HIS A 9 -4.04 -11.11 -1.98
C HIS A 9 -3.56 -10.38 -0.71
N SER A 10 -4.16 -9.24 -0.34
CA SER A 10 -3.74 -8.47 0.87
C SER A 10 -3.94 -9.19 2.22
N GLN A 11 -4.54 -10.39 2.25
CA GLN A 11 -4.68 -11.22 3.47
C GLN A 11 -4.05 -12.62 3.35
N ARG A 12 -3.42 -12.97 2.23
CA ARG A 12 -2.71 -14.24 2.10
C ARG A 12 -1.22 -14.02 2.40
N CYS A 13 -0.88 -13.85 3.67
CA CYS A 13 0.49 -14.07 4.09
C CYS A 13 0.94 -15.42 3.55
N PRO A 14 2.08 -15.52 2.83
CA PRO A 14 2.52 -16.78 2.26
C PRO A 14 2.66 -17.82 3.39
N GLY A 15 1.95 -18.94 3.24
CA GLY A 15 2.06 -20.08 4.15
C GLY A 15 3.50 -20.61 4.24
N PRO A 16 3.83 -21.44 5.23
CA PRO A 16 5.16 -22.02 5.35
C PRO A 16 5.57 -22.82 4.11
N ARG A 17 6.66 -22.41 3.45
CA ARG A 17 7.30 -23.25 2.45
C ARG A 17 7.84 -24.51 3.14
N PRO A 18 7.60 -25.71 2.58
CA PRO A 18 8.27 -26.92 3.03
C PRO A 18 9.79 -26.74 2.93
N GLY A 19 10.51 -26.96 4.03
CA GLY A 19 11.97 -26.81 4.06
C GLY A 19 12.48 -25.37 4.29
N ALA A 20 11.61 -24.36 4.46
CA ALA A 20 12.05 -23.06 4.95
C ALA A 20 12.71 -23.23 6.33
N GLY A 21 13.96 -22.81 6.44
CA GLY A 21 14.81 -22.97 7.62
C GLY A 21 14.15 -22.52 8.93
N ARG A 22 14.69 -23.04 10.02
CA ARG A 22 14.28 -22.78 11.42
C ARG A 22 13.95 -21.29 11.61
N LYS A 23 12.79 -20.99 12.22
CA LYS A 23 12.40 -19.64 12.66
C LYS A 23 13.63 -18.99 13.34
N PRO A 24 14.08 -17.81 12.89
CA PRO A 24 15.26 -17.19 13.47
C PRO A 24 15.04 -17.01 14.97
N ALA A 25 16.03 -17.41 15.76
CA ALA A 25 16.05 -17.09 17.18
C ALA A 25 16.05 -15.55 17.33
N PRO A 26 15.41 -14.99 18.37
CA PRO A 26 15.20 -13.55 18.52
C PRO A 26 16.48 -12.70 18.47
N ASP A 27 17.67 -13.32 18.61
CA ASP A 27 18.94 -12.62 18.80
C ASP A 27 19.91 -12.73 17.60
N GLN A 28 19.51 -13.31 16.45
CA GLN A 28 20.38 -13.43 15.27
C GLN A 28 19.88 -12.61 14.07
N LEU A 29 20.18 -11.30 14.10
CA LEU A 29 20.13 -10.46 12.90
C LEU A 29 21.41 -10.65 12.08
N LYS A 30 21.27 -11.12 10.84
CA LYS A 30 22.38 -11.20 9.88
C LYS A 30 22.33 -9.96 8.99
N SER A 31 23.43 -9.22 8.94
CA SER A 31 23.57 -8.02 8.10
C SER A 31 24.60 -8.27 7.02
N TYR A 32 24.28 -7.84 5.81
CA TYR A 32 25.16 -7.92 4.65
C TYR A 32 25.39 -6.50 4.13
N PHE A 33 26.65 -6.10 3.96
CA PHE A 33 26.99 -4.75 3.51
C PHE A 33 27.29 -4.77 2.01
N GLY A 34 26.67 -3.85 1.27
CA GLY A 34 26.87 -3.71 -0.15
C GLY A 34 25.65 -3.14 -0.84
N ASP A 35 25.69 -3.17 -2.16
CA ASP A 35 24.57 -2.73 -2.97
C ASP A 35 23.48 -3.80 -3.05
N ALA A 36 22.36 -3.56 -2.37
CA ALA A 36 21.21 -4.45 -2.32
C ALA A 36 20.58 -4.75 -3.69
N THR A 37 20.80 -3.92 -4.71
CA THR A 37 20.27 -4.20 -6.06
C THR A 37 21.05 -5.28 -6.79
N ARG A 38 22.20 -5.71 -6.26
CA ARG A 38 23.00 -6.79 -6.86
C ARG A 38 22.44 -8.14 -6.45
N ILE A 39 22.07 -8.95 -7.42
CA ILE A 39 21.50 -10.29 -7.17
C ILE A 39 22.42 -11.18 -6.34
N GLN A 40 23.73 -11.10 -6.55
CA GLN A 40 24.75 -11.86 -5.81
C GLN A 40 24.70 -11.58 -4.30
N LEU A 41 24.35 -10.34 -3.90
CA LEU A 41 24.21 -9.99 -2.50
C LEU A 41 22.95 -10.64 -1.91
N LEU A 42 21.85 -10.67 -2.66
CA LEU A 42 20.61 -11.34 -2.29
C LEU A 42 20.79 -12.87 -2.19
N GLU A 43 21.56 -13.47 -3.10
CA GLU A 43 21.95 -14.88 -3.04
C GLU A 43 22.74 -15.20 -1.77
N THR A 44 23.72 -14.36 -1.44
CA THR A 44 24.52 -14.49 -0.20
C THR A 44 23.64 -14.33 1.05
N ALA A 45 22.59 -13.51 0.96
CA ALA A 45 21.57 -13.35 2.00
C ALA A 45 20.53 -14.49 2.05
N GLY A 46 20.56 -15.43 1.10
CA GLY A 46 19.69 -16.61 1.08
C GLY A 46 18.34 -16.40 0.41
N ILE A 47 18.23 -15.50 -0.59
CA ILE A 47 16.97 -15.19 -1.29
C ILE A 47 16.28 -16.44 -1.88
N ALA A 48 17.04 -17.46 -2.30
CA ALA A 48 16.48 -18.70 -2.87
C ALA A 48 15.57 -19.46 -1.87
N GLU A 49 15.92 -19.42 -0.59
CA GLU A 49 15.16 -20.06 0.49
C GLU A 49 14.20 -19.08 1.19
N ALA A 50 14.31 -17.78 0.89
CA ALA A 50 13.51 -16.74 1.50
C ALA A 50 12.03 -16.90 1.14
N ARG A 51 11.18 -16.58 2.11
CA ARG A 51 9.71 -16.56 1.93
C ARG A 51 9.19 -15.18 1.57
N LEU A 52 9.87 -14.15 2.04
CA LEU A 52 9.51 -12.75 1.92
C LEU A 52 10.78 -11.94 1.69
N LEU A 53 10.71 -11.06 0.69
CA LEU A 53 11.65 -9.96 0.49
C LEU A 53 10.91 -8.65 0.76
N ILE A 54 11.49 -7.81 1.62
CA ILE A 54 11.01 -6.44 1.80
C ILE A 54 11.95 -5.51 1.03
N VAL A 55 11.42 -4.79 0.04
CA VAL A 55 12.16 -3.78 -0.73
C VAL A 55 11.87 -2.41 -0.15
N ALA A 56 12.81 -1.84 0.59
CA ALA A 56 12.66 -0.56 1.29
C ALA A 56 13.82 0.41 1.00
N ILE A 57 14.20 0.54 -0.27
CA ILE A 57 15.22 1.49 -0.73
C ILE A 57 14.58 2.82 -1.18
N ASP A 58 15.37 3.88 -1.25
CA ASP A 58 14.89 5.23 -1.63
C ASP A 58 14.81 5.43 -3.15
N ASP A 59 15.72 4.80 -3.89
CA ASP A 59 15.78 4.93 -5.34
C ASP A 59 14.66 4.10 -6.00
N ARG A 60 13.73 4.82 -6.64
CA ARG A 60 12.49 4.27 -7.19
C ARG A 60 12.75 3.33 -8.37
N ASP A 61 13.53 3.78 -9.35
CA ASP A 61 13.86 3.01 -10.55
C ASP A 61 14.59 1.72 -10.18
N ARG A 62 15.51 1.84 -9.21
CA ARG A 62 16.24 0.69 -8.68
C ARG A 62 15.34 -0.27 -7.90
N ALA A 63 14.34 0.23 -7.17
CA ALA A 63 13.36 -0.62 -6.49
C ALA A 63 12.54 -1.41 -7.51
N VAL A 64 11.99 -0.75 -8.53
CA VAL A 64 11.23 -1.37 -9.62
C VAL A 64 12.07 -2.41 -10.36
N SER A 65 13.32 -2.09 -10.72
CA SER A 65 14.23 -3.02 -11.37
C SER A 65 14.56 -4.23 -10.49
N MET A 66 14.78 -4.03 -9.19
CA MET A 66 15.04 -5.11 -8.24
C MET A 66 13.84 -6.06 -8.14
N VAL A 67 12.64 -5.53 -7.96
CA VAL A 67 11.40 -6.33 -7.92
C VAL A 67 11.28 -7.17 -9.19
N ARG A 68 11.44 -6.54 -10.36
CA ARG A 68 11.34 -7.23 -11.66
C ARG A 68 12.34 -8.38 -11.76
N HIS A 69 13.60 -8.16 -11.42
CA HIS A 69 14.63 -9.20 -11.46
C HIS A 69 14.37 -10.33 -10.45
N VAL A 70 13.98 -9.99 -9.22
CA VAL A 70 13.68 -10.99 -8.18
C VAL A 70 12.50 -11.86 -8.60
N LYS A 71 11.42 -11.28 -9.14
CA LYS A 71 10.26 -12.06 -9.58
C LYS A 71 10.54 -12.92 -10.80
N GLN A 72 11.48 -12.52 -11.67
CA GLN A 72 11.93 -13.35 -12.79
C GLN A 72 12.74 -14.57 -12.34
N LEU A 73 13.63 -14.42 -11.36
CA LEU A 73 14.52 -15.49 -10.90
C LEU A 73 13.92 -16.35 -9.77
N TYR A 74 13.13 -15.73 -8.90
CA TYR A 74 12.54 -16.33 -7.71
C TYR A 74 11.04 -15.99 -7.63
N PRO A 75 10.21 -16.48 -8.58
CA PRO A 75 8.79 -16.13 -8.66
C PRO A 75 8.01 -16.48 -7.39
N GLU A 76 8.46 -17.50 -6.66
CA GLU A 76 7.87 -17.96 -5.40
C GLU A 76 8.11 -17.01 -4.22
N VAL A 77 9.10 -16.10 -4.30
CA VAL A 77 9.41 -15.16 -3.22
C VAL A 77 8.32 -14.10 -3.20
N TRP A 78 7.68 -13.94 -2.03
CA TRP A 78 6.74 -12.85 -1.82
C TRP A 78 7.52 -11.55 -1.71
N VAL A 79 7.15 -10.53 -2.47
CA VAL A 79 7.82 -9.24 -2.47
C VAL A 79 6.85 -8.19 -1.93
N LEU A 80 7.19 -7.64 -0.76
CA LEU A 80 6.52 -6.48 -0.18
C LEU A 80 7.40 -5.25 -0.44
N ALA A 81 6.92 -4.30 -1.23
CA ALA A 81 7.71 -3.13 -1.62
C ALA A 81 7.18 -1.84 -0.98
N ARG A 82 8.10 -0.98 -0.54
CA ARG A 82 7.82 0.39 -0.15
C ARG A 82 7.69 1.24 -1.42
N ALA A 83 6.54 1.87 -1.61
CA ALA A 83 6.34 2.87 -2.64
C ALA A 83 6.53 4.28 -2.08
N PHE A 84 6.99 5.19 -2.95
CA PHE A 84 7.13 6.61 -2.62
C PHE A 84 5.76 7.30 -2.71
N ASP A 85 5.05 7.04 -3.81
CA ASP A 85 3.70 7.50 -4.06
C ASP A 85 2.89 6.41 -4.75
N ARG A 86 1.64 6.73 -5.10
CA ARG A 86 0.73 5.80 -5.78
C ARG A 86 1.25 5.37 -7.16
N GLY A 87 1.87 6.27 -7.92
CA GLY A 87 2.39 5.96 -9.26
C GLY A 87 3.54 4.97 -9.18
N HIS A 88 4.53 5.23 -8.32
CA HIS A 88 5.61 4.29 -8.04
C HIS A 88 5.06 2.95 -7.52
N GLY A 89 3.99 2.97 -6.73
CA GLY A 89 3.34 1.74 -6.30
C GLY A 89 2.77 0.91 -7.44
N TYR A 90 2.19 1.56 -8.45
CA TYR A 90 1.73 0.87 -9.66
C TYR A 90 2.88 0.31 -10.51
N GLU A 91 4.00 1.02 -10.62
CA GLU A 91 5.20 0.51 -11.29
C GLU A 91 5.75 -0.75 -10.60
N LEU A 92 5.77 -0.76 -9.26
CA LEU A 92 6.19 -1.92 -8.46
C LEU A 92 5.24 -3.11 -8.63
N LEU A 93 3.92 -2.86 -8.64
CA LEU A 93 2.91 -3.88 -8.91
C LEU A 93 3.04 -4.45 -10.33
N GLU A 94 3.32 -3.61 -11.32
CA GLU A 94 3.56 -4.05 -12.70
C GLU A 94 4.88 -4.83 -12.84
N ALA A 95 5.90 -4.46 -12.08
CA ALA A 95 7.15 -5.23 -11.97
C ALA A 95 6.98 -6.60 -11.29
N GLY A 96 5.83 -6.85 -10.66
CA GLY A 96 5.47 -8.14 -10.07
C GLY A 96 5.54 -8.19 -8.55
N ALA A 97 5.62 -7.05 -7.85
CA ALA A 97 5.48 -7.02 -6.39
C ALA A 97 4.13 -7.63 -6.00
N ASP A 98 4.13 -8.43 -4.93
CA ASP A 98 2.94 -9.11 -4.44
C ASP A 98 2.08 -8.17 -3.58
N ASP A 99 2.73 -7.29 -2.80
CA ASP A 99 2.10 -6.22 -2.04
C ASP A 99 2.96 -4.94 -2.10
N VAL A 100 2.29 -3.79 -2.00
CA VAL A 100 2.94 -2.48 -1.99
C VAL A 100 2.35 -1.61 -0.91
N VAL A 101 3.21 -0.90 -0.18
CA VAL A 101 2.80 0.08 0.84
C VAL A 101 3.47 1.41 0.56
N SER A 102 2.66 2.47 0.41
CA SER A 102 3.17 3.83 0.28
C SER A 102 3.73 4.34 1.61
N GLU A 103 4.89 5.01 1.57
CA GLU A 103 5.63 5.44 2.76
C GLU A 103 4.86 6.43 3.66
N THR A 104 4.04 7.31 3.06
CA THR A 104 3.34 8.38 3.80
C THR A 104 1.85 8.11 4.03
N TYR A 105 1.28 7.07 3.42
CA TYR A 105 -0.16 6.88 3.35
C TYR A 105 -0.82 6.74 4.73
N TYR A 106 -0.31 5.84 5.56
CA TYR A 106 -0.87 5.61 6.90
C TYR A 106 -0.68 6.81 7.82
N SER A 107 0.44 7.54 7.70
CA SER A 107 0.67 8.78 8.45
C SER A 107 -0.30 9.88 8.05
N ALA A 108 -0.60 10.02 6.75
CA ALA A 108 -1.57 10.99 6.25
C ALA A 108 -3.00 10.68 6.73
N LEU A 109 -3.37 9.39 6.80
CA LEU A 109 -4.67 8.97 7.36
C LEU A 109 -4.81 9.32 8.84
N GLU A 110 -3.77 9.06 9.64
CA GLU A 110 -3.76 9.41 11.06
C GLU A 110 -3.86 10.93 11.24
N LEU A 111 -3.08 11.70 10.48
CA LEU A 111 -3.14 13.16 10.50
C LEU A 111 -4.53 13.69 10.13
N GLY A 112 -5.19 13.10 9.13
CA GLY A 112 -6.56 13.44 8.76
C GLY A 112 -7.56 13.16 9.89
N SER A 113 -7.43 12.02 10.57
CA SER A 113 -8.24 11.67 11.73
C SER A 113 -8.04 12.65 12.90
N GLU A 114 -6.79 13.04 13.18
CA GLU A 114 -6.49 14.05 14.20
C GLU A 114 -7.05 15.42 13.82
N ALA A 115 -6.93 15.85 12.56
CA ALA A 115 -7.48 17.11 12.08
C ALA A 115 -9.00 17.17 12.23
N LEU A 116 -9.71 16.10 11.88
CA LEU A 116 -11.16 15.99 12.10
C LEU A 116 -11.51 16.12 13.59
N THR A 117 -10.74 15.44 14.45
CA THR A 117 -10.93 15.51 15.89
C THR A 117 -10.73 16.92 16.43
N ALA A 118 -9.69 17.61 15.98
CA ALA A 118 -9.39 19.00 16.35
C ALA A 118 -10.50 19.97 15.90
N MET A 119 -11.19 19.68 14.79
CA MET A 119 -12.35 20.45 14.32
C MET A 119 -13.66 20.10 15.06
N GLY A 120 -13.61 19.25 16.07
CA GLY A 120 -14.76 18.90 16.92
C GLY A 120 -15.49 17.63 16.51
N VAL A 121 -14.98 16.84 15.57
CA VAL A 121 -15.52 15.51 15.28
C VAL A 121 -15.16 14.55 16.42
N HIS A 122 -16.10 13.69 16.83
CA HIS A 122 -15.83 12.67 17.84
C HIS A 122 -14.70 11.73 17.37
N PRO A 123 -13.70 11.38 18.21
CA PRO A 123 -12.56 10.54 17.79
C PRO A 123 -12.94 9.20 17.13
N GLN A 124 -13.94 8.51 17.66
CA GLN A 124 -14.49 7.27 17.10
C GLN A 124 -15.07 7.50 15.69
N ARG A 125 -15.74 8.63 15.46
CA ARG A 125 -16.26 9.03 14.14
C ARG A 125 -15.11 9.33 13.18
N ALA A 126 -14.12 10.11 13.58
CA ALA A 126 -12.95 10.42 12.76
C ALA A 126 -12.18 9.15 12.33
N ARG A 127 -11.99 8.20 13.27
CA ARG A 127 -11.39 6.89 12.97
C ARG A 127 -12.23 6.05 12.01
N ARG A 128 -13.56 5.99 12.21
CA ARG A 128 -14.47 5.28 11.29
C ARG A 128 -14.42 5.89 9.89
N MET A 129 -14.43 7.22 9.76
CA MET A 129 -14.29 7.90 8.46
C MET A 129 -12.99 7.54 7.76
N SER A 130 -11.87 7.49 8.49
CA SER A 130 -10.57 7.07 7.94
C SER A 130 -10.57 5.60 7.50
N GLN A 131 -11.23 4.72 8.27
CA GLN A 131 -11.39 3.30 7.91
C GLN A 131 -12.28 3.12 6.67
N SER A 132 -13.39 3.85 6.58
CA SER A 132 -14.25 3.87 5.40
C SER A 132 -13.49 4.33 4.16
N PHE A 133 -12.68 5.40 4.28
CA PHE A 133 -11.82 5.85 3.19
C PHE A 133 -10.86 4.74 2.71
N VAL A 134 -10.18 4.05 3.64
CA VAL A 134 -9.29 2.93 3.30
C VAL A 134 -10.05 1.79 2.62
N ALA A 135 -11.25 1.47 3.09
CA ALA A 135 -12.07 0.42 2.49
C ALA A 135 -12.52 0.79 1.06
N SER A 136 -12.92 2.05 0.85
CA SER A 136 -13.28 2.56 -0.47
C SER A 136 -12.09 2.57 -1.42
N GLU A 137 -10.94 3.06 -1.00
CA GLU A 137 -9.69 3.03 -1.78
C GLU A 137 -9.34 1.60 -2.23
N LYS A 138 -9.36 0.65 -1.30
CA LYS A 138 -9.10 -0.75 -1.57
C LYS A 138 -10.12 -1.37 -2.53
N ALA A 139 -11.39 -0.99 -2.44
CA ALA A 139 -12.44 -1.47 -3.34
C ALA A 139 -12.24 -1.01 -4.80
N HIS A 140 -11.56 0.11 -5.02
CA HIS A 140 -11.34 0.69 -6.35
C HIS A 140 -9.90 0.56 -6.85
N GLU A 141 -9.02 -0.07 -6.08
CA GLU A 141 -7.59 -0.20 -6.39
C GLU A 141 -7.34 -0.79 -7.79
N ASP A 142 -8.05 -1.86 -8.16
CA ASP A 142 -7.93 -2.49 -9.48
C ASP A 142 -8.35 -1.56 -10.63
N GLN A 143 -9.39 -0.75 -10.42
CA GLN A 143 -9.86 0.21 -11.43
C GLN A 143 -8.80 1.28 -11.65
N LEU A 144 -8.24 1.83 -10.56
CA LEU A 144 -7.18 2.82 -10.61
C LEU A 144 -5.91 2.29 -11.25
N PHE A 145 -5.50 1.06 -10.92
CA PHE A 145 -4.32 0.44 -11.51
C PHE A 145 -4.47 0.21 -13.01
N ASN A 146 -5.62 -0.31 -13.45
CA ASN A 146 -5.89 -0.52 -14.88
C ASN A 146 -6.01 0.80 -15.63
N ALA A 147 -6.60 1.81 -15.02
CA ALA A 147 -6.66 3.16 -15.54
C ALA A 147 -5.26 3.75 -15.74
N TRP A 148 -4.40 3.63 -14.73
CA TRP A 148 -3.00 4.05 -14.81
C TRP A 148 -2.25 3.35 -15.96
N ARG A 149 -2.41 2.02 -16.11
CA ARG A 149 -1.75 1.24 -17.18
C ARG A 149 -2.18 1.65 -18.59
N ASN A 150 -3.42 2.11 -18.75
CA ASN A 150 -3.98 2.49 -20.04
C ASN A 150 -3.72 3.96 -20.41
N ILE A 151 -2.91 4.68 -19.63
CA ILE A 151 -2.40 6.00 -20.02
C ILE A 151 -1.31 5.76 -21.07
N GLU A 152 -1.56 6.13 -22.33
CA GLU A 152 -0.55 6.06 -23.40
C GLU A 152 0.73 6.80 -22.98
N GLU A 153 1.89 6.19 -23.26
CA GLU A 153 3.22 6.61 -22.82
C GLU A 153 3.50 8.10 -23.14
N GLY A 154 3.64 8.90 -22.09
CA GLY A 154 3.92 10.32 -22.24
C GLY A 154 3.59 11.15 -21.01
N ILE A 155 4.17 10.76 -19.86
CA ILE A 155 4.55 11.58 -18.70
C ILE A 155 3.60 12.74 -18.26
N HIS A 156 3.17 12.65 -17.00
CA HIS A 156 2.56 13.68 -16.15
C HIS A 156 1.14 14.16 -16.54
N PHE A 157 0.15 13.77 -15.73
CA PHE A 157 -1.17 14.41 -15.70
C PHE A 157 -1.83 14.57 -17.09
N SER A 158 -2.08 13.45 -17.77
CA SER A 158 -3.00 13.46 -18.91
C SER A 158 -4.38 13.98 -18.43
N PRO A 159 -5.12 14.77 -19.23
CA PRO A 159 -6.49 15.19 -18.91
C PRO A 159 -7.39 14.01 -18.52
N ARG A 160 -7.16 12.81 -19.09
CA ARG A 160 -7.85 11.57 -18.73
C ARG A 160 -7.50 11.03 -17.34
N SER A 161 -6.27 11.24 -16.85
CA SER A 161 -5.89 10.90 -15.47
C SER A 161 -6.62 11.79 -14.47
N GLY A 162 -6.79 13.07 -14.82
CA GLY A 162 -7.64 14.01 -14.07
C GLY A 162 -9.11 13.56 -14.05
N GLU A 163 -9.67 13.15 -15.20
CA GLU A 163 -11.04 12.62 -15.28
C GLU A 163 -11.23 11.35 -14.44
N LEU A 164 -10.27 10.43 -14.47
CA LEU A 164 -10.28 9.22 -13.66
C LEU A 164 -10.18 9.51 -12.17
N PHE A 165 -9.28 10.42 -11.79
CA PHE A 165 -9.16 10.91 -10.43
C PHE A 165 -10.46 11.57 -9.97
N MET A 166 -11.06 12.45 -10.79
CA MET A 166 -12.34 13.10 -10.48
C MET A 166 -13.49 12.10 -10.34
N LYS A 167 -13.56 11.10 -11.22
CA LYS A 167 -14.59 10.06 -11.16
C LYS A 167 -14.43 9.18 -9.91
N LEU A 168 -13.18 8.91 -9.53
CA LEU A 168 -12.89 8.18 -8.31
C LEU A 168 -13.20 9.02 -7.07
N ASP A 169 -12.83 10.30 -7.07
CA ASP A 169 -13.13 11.26 -6.01
C ASP A 169 -14.64 11.45 -5.83
N GLU A 170 -15.40 11.48 -6.93
CA GLU A 170 -16.86 11.51 -6.90
C GLU A 170 -17.45 10.23 -6.27
N SER A 171 -16.95 9.06 -6.69
CA SER A 171 -17.39 7.76 -6.15
C SER A 171 -17.03 7.61 -4.67
N LEU A 172 -15.81 7.99 -4.30
CA LEU A 172 -15.31 8.03 -2.94
C LEU A 172 -16.12 9.01 -2.10
N GLY A 173 -16.37 10.22 -2.61
CA GLY A 173 -17.22 11.22 -1.98
C GLY A 173 -18.67 10.77 -1.82
N HIS A 174 -19.18 9.90 -2.70
CA HIS A 174 -20.50 9.27 -2.52
C HIS A 174 -20.48 8.23 -1.40
N ALA A 175 -19.53 7.29 -1.43
CA ALA A 175 -19.36 6.26 -0.41
C ALA A 175 -19.14 6.88 0.99
N MET A 176 -18.29 7.91 1.07
CA MET A 176 -18.04 8.65 2.30
C MET A 176 -19.27 9.42 2.79
N ARG A 177 -20.12 9.96 1.89
CA ARG A 177 -21.38 10.63 2.28
C ARG A 177 -22.41 9.65 2.83
N GLU A 178 -22.50 8.45 2.27
CA GLU A 178 -23.37 7.39 2.79
C GLU A 178 -22.93 6.94 4.17
N ASP A 179 -21.63 6.70 4.37
CA ASP A 179 -21.10 6.34 5.68
C ASP A 179 -21.19 7.50 6.69
N ALA A 180 -20.97 8.75 6.26
CA ALA A 180 -21.14 9.92 7.13
C ALA A 180 -22.56 10.03 7.68
N ARG A 181 -23.60 9.74 6.88
CA ARG A 181 -25.00 9.73 7.34
C ARG A 181 -25.23 8.63 8.39
N ARG A 182 -24.75 7.41 8.14
CA ARG A 182 -24.83 6.32 9.13
C ARG A 182 -24.13 6.64 10.44
N ILE A 183 -22.98 7.33 10.38
CA ILE A 183 -22.23 7.67 11.58
C ILE A 183 -22.86 8.86 12.34
N GLU A 184 -23.51 9.78 11.63
CA GLU A 184 -24.22 10.93 12.23
C GLU A 184 -25.40 10.48 13.11
N ASP A 185 -26.10 9.43 12.68
CA ASP A 185 -27.21 8.83 13.43
C ASP A 185 -26.76 8.10 14.71
N GLU A 186 -25.49 7.72 14.82
CA GLU A 186 -24.94 6.89 15.92
C GLU A 186 -24.03 7.65 16.91
N ALA A 187 -23.66 8.90 16.63
CA ALA A 187 -22.64 9.61 17.39
C ALA A 187 -23.19 10.32 18.66
N PRO A 188 -22.66 10.04 19.86
CA PRO A 188 -22.97 10.82 21.07
C PRO A 188 -22.54 12.28 20.92
N ALA A 189 -23.21 13.18 21.63
CA ALA A 189 -22.79 14.58 21.74
C ALA A 189 -21.35 14.65 22.30
N TRP A 190 -20.40 15.02 21.44
CA TRP A 190 -18.99 15.19 21.79
C TRP A 190 -18.68 16.67 21.97
N THR A 191 -18.14 17.03 23.13
CA THR A 191 -17.54 18.35 23.33
C THR A 191 -16.03 18.14 23.41
N PRO A 192 -15.24 18.76 22.53
CA PRO A 192 -13.79 18.62 22.59
C PRO A 192 -13.26 19.10 23.95
N PRO A 193 -12.22 18.47 24.51
CA PRO A 193 -11.62 18.92 25.75
C PRO A 193 -11.20 20.40 25.61
N ARG A 194 -11.58 21.24 26.57
CA ARG A 194 -11.22 22.66 26.54
C ARG A 194 -9.70 22.76 26.54
N ASN A 195 -9.15 23.48 25.58
CA ASN A 195 -7.73 23.80 25.52
C ASN A 195 -7.35 24.49 26.84
N SER A 196 -6.65 23.80 27.72
CA SER A 196 -6.00 24.42 28.88
C SER A 196 -4.84 25.23 28.31
N GLY A 197 -5.06 26.55 28.16
CA GLY A 197 -4.03 27.51 27.81
C GLY A 197 -2.97 27.68 28.89
#